data_AF-A0A074YS45-F1
#
_entry.id   AF-A0A074YS45-F1
#
_cell.length_a   1.000
_cell.length_b   1.000
_cell.length_c   1.000
_cell.angle_alpha   90.00
_cell.angle_beta   90.00
_cell.angle_gamma   90.00
#
_symmetry.space_group_name_H-M   'P 1'
#
loop_
_entity.id
_entity.type
_entity.pdbx_description
1 polymer ?
#
loop_
_entity_poly.entity_id
_entity_poly.type
_entity_poly.pdbx_seq_one_letter_code
_entity_poly.pdbx_strand_id
1 'polypeptide(L)'
;MPPNSAHGKLDTEETNAAAWQATRGAVTGAARWGIYSAVAAGIAYAYSPIYRGLTIQFKVFLQMSGMIFGSVIEADERLRIYGERSRRQKVMARDAAVWRRYEEEFESLGIQGVTSEARTRKDRPEEQQEEK
;
A
#
# COMPACT_ATOMS: atom_id res chain seq x y z
N MET A 1 37.35 -7.92 12.46
CA MET A 1 35.93 -8.08 12.84
C MET A 1 35.12 -7.01 12.12
N PRO A 2 34.11 -7.35 11.30
CA PRO A 2 33.19 -6.33 10.78
C PRO A 2 32.26 -5.83 11.90
N PRO A 3 31.95 -4.52 11.96
CA PRO A 3 31.06 -3.97 12.96
C PRO A 3 29.59 -4.35 12.71
N ASN A 4 28.93 -4.83 13.77
CA ASN A 4 27.48 -5.00 13.85
C ASN A 4 26.79 -3.63 13.95
N SER A 5 25.68 -3.49 13.24
CA SER A 5 24.50 -2.62 13.50
C SER A 5 24.03 -1.90 12.22
N ALA A 6 23.65 -2.66 11.19
CA ALA A 6 22.74 -2.16 10.17
C ALA A 6 21.31 -2.14 10.74
N HIS A 7 21.07 -1.36 11.80
CA HIS A 7 19.71 -0.91 12.10
C HIS A 7 19.38 0.13 11.04
N GLY A 8 18.58 -0.27 10.05
CA GLY A 8 18.12 0.62 8.99
C GLY A 8 17.56 1.89 9.61
N LYS A 9 18.18 3.03 9.28
CA LYS A 9 17.62 4.34 9.56
C LYS A 9 16.31 4.43 8.80
N LEU A 10 15.22 4.08 9.47
CA LEU A 10 13.89 4.42 9.02
C LEU A 10 13.84 5.94 9.00
N ASP A 11 13.58 6.52 7.84
CA ASP A 11 13.37 7.95 7.74
C ASP A 11 12.20 8.30 8.67
N THR A 12 12.50 9.11 9.69
CA THR A 12 11.59 9.40 10.80
C THR A 12 10.30 10.04 10.30
N GLU A 13 10.39 10.75 9.17
CA GLU A 13 9.29 11.44 8.53
C GLU A 13 8.38 10.50 7.72
N GLU A 14 8.97 9.56 6.97
CA GLU A 14 8.21 8.49 6.28
C GLU A 14 7.53 7.54 7.29
N THR A 15 8.21 7.23 8.39
CA THR A 15 7.67 6.38 9.46
C THR A 15 6.49 7.05 10.16
N ASN A 16 6.61 8.35 10.43
CA ASN A 16 5.54 9.14 11.05
C ASN A 16 4.33 9.30 10.12
N ALA A 17 4.57 9.55 8.83
CA ALA A 17 3.50 9.61 7.82
C ALA A 17 2.78 8.26 7.66
N ALA A 18 3.53 7.15 7.65
CA ALA A 18 2.97 5.81 7.60
C ALA A 18 2.13 5.48 8.85
N ALA A 19 2.63 5.83 10.05
CA ALA A 19 1.92 5.66 11.31
C ALA A 19 0.61 6.46 11.33
N TRP A 20 0.61 7.68 10.79
CA TRP A 20 -0.58 8.52 10.72
C TRP A 20 -1.65 7.95 9.79
N GLN A 21 -1.27 7.42 8.62
CA GLN A 21 -2.21 6.79 7.70
C GLN A 21 -2.77 5.47 8.26
N ALA A 22 -1.94 4.68 8.95
CA ALA A 22 -2.37 3.48 9.65
C ALA A 22 -3.37 3.79 10.76
N THR A 23 -3.12 4.85 11.55
CA THR A 23 -4.00 5.28 12.65
C THR A 23 -5.37 5.71 12.13
N ARG A 24 -5.42 6.49 11.04
CA ARG A 24 -6.69 6.87 10.40
C ARG A 24 -7.45 5.64 9.88
N GLY A 25 -6.75 4.68 9.28
CA GLY A 25 -7.33 3.42 8.84
C GLY A 25 -7.93 2.61 9.99
N ALA A 26 -7.21 2.48 11.10
CA ALA A 26 -7.66 1.77 12.29
C ALA A 26 -8.89 2.42 12.92
N VAL A 27 -8.92 3.76 13.02
CA VAL A 27 -10.09 4.50 13.53
C VAL A 27 -11.31 4.29 12.62
N THR A 28 -11.14 4.35 11.30
CA THR A 28 -12.26 4.12 10.36
C THR A 28 -12.77 2.67 10.40
N GLY A 29 -11.89 1.69 10.54
CA GLY A 29 -12.25 0.28 10.66
C GLY A 29 -12.98 -0.01 11.97
N ALA A 30 -12.45 0.48 13.09
CA ALA A 30 -13.07 0.34 14.41
C ALA A 30 -14.44 1.02 14.47
N ALA A 31 -14.58 2.22 13.90
CA ALA A 31 -15.86 2.92 13.85
C ALA A 31 -16.91 2.15 13.04
N ARG A 32 -16.57 1.70 11.82
CA ARG A 32 -17.51 0.98 10.95
C ARG A 32 -17.96 -0.34 11.55
N TRP A 33 -17.02 -1.13 12.08
CA TRP A 33 -17.33 -2.42 12.70
C TRP A 33 -17.97 -2.29 14.08
N GLY A 34 -17.64 -1.24 14.84
CA GLY A 34 -18.31 -0.91 16.10
C GLY A 34 -19.79 -0.58 15.92
N ILE A 35 -20.16 0.10 14.82
CA ILE A 35 -21.57 0.34 14.47
C ILE A 35 -22.26 -0.99 14.13
N TYR A 36 -21.65 -1.84 13.30
CA TYR A 36 -22.25 -3.13 12.94
C TYR A 36 -22.44 -4.06 14.14
N SER A 37 -21.46 -4.12 15.05
CA SER A 37 -21.59 -4.92 16.27
C SER A 37 -22.64 -4.36 17.22
N ALA A 38 -22.77 -3.03 17.32
CA ALA A 38 -23.83 -2.40 18.11
C ALA A 38 -25.23 -2.71 17.56
N VAL A 39 -25.39 -2.67 16.24
CA VAL A 39 -26.65 -3.06 15.57
C VAL A 39 -26.96 -4.55 15.83
N ALA A 40 -25.97 -5.43 15.70
CA ALA A 40 -26.13 -6.85 15.98
C ALA A 40 -26.50 -7.11 17.46
N ALA A 41 -25.88 -6.39 18.39
CA ALA A 41 -26.21 -6.45 19.82
C ALA A 41 -27.65 -5.96 20.09
N GLY A 42 -28.11 -4.91 19.39
CA GLY A 42 -29.49 -4.43 19.45
C GLY A 42 -30.51 -5.46 18.95
N ILE A 43 -30.24 -6.10 17.81
CA ILE A 43 -31.07 -7.18 17.27
C ILE A 43 -31.10 -8.38 18.24
N ALA A 44 -29.94 -8.77 18.78
CA ALA A 44 -29.84 -9.86 19.73
C ALA A 44 -30.63 -9.57 21.01
N TYR A 45 -30.60 -8.34 21.52
CA TYR A 45 -31.38 -7.93 22.68
C TYR A 45 -32.90 -7.95 22.43
N ALA A 46 -33.33 -7.54 21.23
CA ALA A 46 -34.74 -7.53 20.85
C ALA A 46 -35.32 -8.94 20.71
N TYR A 47 -34.63 -9.84 19.99
CA TYR A 47 -35.18 -11.15 19.62
C TYR A 47 -34.80 -12.30 20.55
N SER A 48 -33.66 -12.25 21.23
CA SER A 48 -33.17 -13.38 22.04
C SER A 48 -33.44 -13.17 23.54
N PRO A 49 -34.34 -13.97 24.16
CA PRO A 49 -34.52 -13.94 25.62
C PRO A 49 -33.25 -14.36 26.37
N ILE A 50 -32.38 -15.16 25.75
CA ILE A 50 -31.06 -15.55 26.28
C ILE A 50 -30.14 -14.33 26.40
N TYR A 51 -30.17 -13.41 25.42
CA TYR A 51 -29.32 -12.21 25.43
C TYR A 51 -29.76 -11.19 26.50
N ARG A 52 -31.04 -11.17 26.87
CA ARG A 52 -31.57 -10.31 27.94
C ARG A 52 -31.10 -10.75 29.32
N GLY A 53 -31.01 -12.07 29.55
CA GLY A 53 -30.51 -12.66 30.80
C GLY A 53 -28.98 -12.67 30.95
N LEU A 54 -28.24 -12.26 29.92
CA LEU A 54 -26.78 -12.29 29.91
C LEU A 54 -26.16 -11.18 30.78
N THR A 55 -25.04 -11.48 31.43
CA THR A 55 -24.30 -10.50 32.26
C THR A 55 -23.72 -9.36 31.42
N ILE A 56 -23.50 -8.20 32.05
CA ILE A 56 -22.92 -7.03 31.38
C ILE A 56 -21.54 -7.36 30.80
N GLN A 57 -20.71 -8.13 31.52
CA GLN A 57 -19.39 -8.57 31.06
C GLN A 57 -19.47 -9.32 29.73
N PHE A 58 -20.43 -10.23 29.59
CA PHE A 58 -20.58 -11.03 28.38
C PHE A 58 -21.10 -10.21 27.19
N LYS A 59 -21.92 -9.18 27.46
CA LYS A 59 -22.38 -8.23 26.43
C LYS A 59 -21.23 -7.39 25.89
N VAL A 60 -20.38 -6.88 26.79
CA VAL A 60 -19.17 -6.13 26.40
C VAL A 60 -18.20 -7.05 25.66
N PHE A 61 -18.03 -8.29 26.11
CA PHE A 61 -17.22 -9.28 25.40
C PHE A 61 -17.70 -9.46 23.95
N LEU A 62 -19.00 -9.69 23.72
CA LEU A 62 -19.55 -9.84 22.38
C LEU A 62 -19.36 -8.59 21.51
N GLN A 63 -19.53 -7.39 22.10
CA GLN A 63 -19.31 -6.12 21.42
C GLN A 63 -17.84 -5.97 20.98
N MET A 64 -16.90 -6.25 21.89
CA MET A 64 -15.46 -6.20 21.62
C MET A 64 -15.04 -7.27 20.61
N SER A 65 -15.59 -8.48 20.70
CA SER A 65 -15.32 -9.56 19.74
C SER A 65 -15.72 -9.16 18.33
N GLY A 66 -16.87 -8.51 18.14
CA GLY A 66 -17.29 -7.99 16.84
C GLY A 66 -16.33 -6.92 16.30
N MET A 67 -15.87 -6.02 17.15
CA MET A 67 -14.91 -4.98 16.76
C MET A 67 -13.53 -5.56 16.41
N ILE A 68 -13.02 -6.50 17.22
CA ILE A 68 -11.72 -7.15 16.99
C ILE A 68 -11.79 -7.95 15.69
N PHE A 69 -12.84 -8.76 15.50
CA PHE A 69 -13.02 -9.55 14.29
C PHE A 69 -13.09 -8.66 13.05
N GLY A 70 -13.87 -7.57 13.12
CA GLY A 70 -13.94 -6.60 12.04
C GLY A 70 -12.60 -5.92 11.72
N SER A 71 -11.80 -5.62 12.76
CA SER A 71 -10.47 -5.02 12.59
C SER A 71 -9.48 -5.96 11.89
N VAL A 72 -9.56 -7.26 12.16
CA VAL A 72 -8.70 -8.27 11.54
C VAL A 72 -9.03 -8.41 10.05
N ILE A 73 -10.32 -8.48 9.70
CA ILE A 73 -10.75 -8.58 8.29
C ILE A 73 -10.25 -7.38 7.47
N GLU A 74 -10.45 -6.17 7.98
CA GLU A 74 -10.04 -4.94 7.30
C GLU A 74 -8.50 -4.84 7.19
N ALA A 75 -7.78 -5.29 8.22
CA ALA A 75 -6.33 -5.35 8.21
C ALA A 75 -5.80 -6.33 7.15
N ASP A 76 -6.41 -7.52 7.04
CA ASP A 76 -6.04 -8.54 6.06
C ASP A 76 -6.26 -8.06 4.62
N GLU A 77 -7.37 -7.37 4.36
CA GLU A 77 -7.65 -6.81 3.03
C GLU A 77 -6.63 -5.74 2.64
N ARG A 78 -6.27 -4.85 3.57
CA ARG A 78 -5.23 -3.83 3.35
C ARG A 78 -3.84 -4.45 3.16
N LEU A 79 -3.51 -5.50 3.90
CA LEU A 79 -2.26 -6.25 3.77
C LEU A 79 -2.14 -6.89 2.39
N ARG A 80 -3.22 -7.49 1.89
CA ARG A 80 -3.24 -8.12 0.56
C ARG A 80 -3.02 -7.08 -0.55
N ILE A 81 -3.74 -5.97 -0.51
CA ILE A 81 -3.61 -4.87 -1.48
C ILE A 81 -2.20 -4.27 -1.45
N TYR A 82 -1.61 -4.10 -0.26
CA TYR A 82 -0.25 -3.63 -0.11
C TYR A 82 0.78 -4.64 -0.68
N GLY A 83 0.59 -5.93 -0.41
CA GLY A 83 1.46 -6.99 -0.93
C GLY A 83 1.52 -7.02 -2.45
N GLU A 84 0.38 -6.88 -3.13
CA GLU A 84 0.31 -6.82 -4.59
C GLU A 84 0.98 -5.56 -5.16
N ARG A 85 0.78 -4.39 -4.54
CA ARG A 85 1.46 -3.15 -4.94
C ARG A 85 2.96 -3.22 -4.72
N SER A 86 3.41 -3.74 -3.57
CA SER A 86 4.83 -3.85 -3.23
C SER A 86 5.56 -4.76 -4.21
N ARG A 87 4.93 -5.86 -4.63
CA ARG A 87 5.49 -6.74 -5.67
C ARG A 87 5.65 -6.01 -7.00
N ARG A 88 4.63 -5.26 -7.46
CA ARG A 88 4.70 -4.48 -8.70
C ARG A 88 5.78 -3.40 -8.66
N GLN A 89 5.91 -2.69 -7.55
CA GLN A 89 6.94 -1.67 -7.37
C GLN A 89 8.35 -2.26 -7.39
N LYS A 90 8.55 -3.42 -6.73
CA LYS A 90 9.84 -4.13 -6.74
C LYS A 90 10.22 -4.60 -8.15
N VAL A 91 9.26 -5.08 -8.93
CA VAL A 91 9.50 -5.47 -10.34
C VAL A 91 9.92 -4.26 -11.16
N MET A 92 9.17 -3.16 -11.11
CA MET A 92 9.50 -1.93 -11.83
C MET A 92 10.87 -1.35 -11.43
N ALA A 93 11.19 -1.36 -10.14
CA ALA A 93 12.48 -0.88 -9.63
C ALA A 93 13.65 -1.75 -10.11
N ARG A 94 13.46 -3.08 -10.14
CA ARG A 94 14.48 -4.01 -10.64
C ARG A 94 14.70 -3.83 -12.14
N ASP A 95 13.63 -3.70 -12.92
CA ASP A 95 13.73 -3.53 -14.37
C ASP A 95 14.35 -2.17 -14.74
N ALA A 96 14.07 -1.11 -13.97
CA ALA A 96 14.75 0.18 -14.12
C ALA A 96 16.25 0.13 -13.77
N ALA A 97 16.64 -0.66 -12.75
CA ALA A 97 18.04 -0.85 -12.40
C ALA A 97 18.81 -1.65 -13.47
N VAL A 98 18.15 -2.62 -14.09
CA VAL A 98 18.70 -3.36 -15.24
C VAL A 98 18.89 -2.42 -16.44
N TRP A 99 17.91 -1.56 -16.73
CA TRP A 99 18.01 -0.58 -17.81
C TRP A 99 19.18 0.40 -17.64
N ARG A 100 19.38 0.91 -16.41
CA ARG A 100 20.52 1.79 -16.10
C ARG A 100 21.87 1.14 -16.33
N ARG A 101 22.02 -0.15 -15.99
CA ARG A 101 23.27 -0.89 -16.25
C ARG A 101 23.54 -1.05 -17.74
N TYR A 102 22.50 -1.26 -18.54
CA TYR A 102 22.66 -1.29 -19.99
C TYR A 102 23.09 0.07 -20.54
N GLU A 103 22.49 1.18 -20.08
CA GLU A 103 22.91 2.54 -20.48
C GLU A 103 24.38 2.81 -20.14
N GLU A 104 24.84 2.44 -18.93
CA GLU A 104 26.24 2.57 -18.52
C GLU A 104 27.19 1.69 -19.36
N GLU A 105 26.81 0.45 -19.69
CA GLU A 105 27.59 -0.43 -20.56
C GLU A 105 27.69 0.13 -21.99
N PHE A 106 26.59 0.62 -22.56
CA PHE A 106 26.58 1.27 -23.88
C PHE A 106 27.44 2.55 -23.92
N GLU A 107 27.39 3.35 -22.87
CA GLU A 107 28.21 4.57 -22.74
C GLU A 107 29.71 4.22 -22.63
N SER A 108 30.06 3.16 -21.88
CA SER A 108 31.44 2.68 -21.73
C SER A 108 32.02 2.06 -23.01
N LEU A 109 31.17 1.45 -23.85
CA LEU A 109 31.55 0.85 -25.14
C LEU A 109 31.63 1.88 -26.28
N GLY A 110 31.35 3.16 -26.01
CA GLY A 110 31.50 4.25 -26.98
C GLY A 110 30.51 4.23 -28.14
N ILE A 111 29.41 3.47 -28.04
CA ILE A 111 28.35 3.43 -29.06
C ILE A 111 27.38 4.59 -28.79
N GLN A 112 27.69 5.76 -29.34
CA GLN A 112 26.88 6.97 -29.26
C GLN A 112 25.68 6.89 -30.25
N GLY A 113 24.61 6.17 -29.92
CA GLY A 113 23.59 5.81 -30.94
C GLY A 113 22.11 5.74 -30.58
N VAL A 114 21.65 6.02 -29.34
CA VAL A 114 20.19 5.96 -29.05
C VAL A 114 19.63 7.25 -28.43
N THR A 115 20.44 8.01 -27.69
CA THR A 115 20.00 9.30 -27.11
C THR A 115 20.09 10.47 -28.11
N SER A 116 20.95 10.36 -29.11
CA SER A 116 21.12 11.35 -30.19
C SER A 116 20.04 11.26 -31.27
N GLU A 117 19.56 10.06 -31.61
CA GLU A 117 18.57 9.86 -32.68
C GLU A 117 17.14 10.31 -32.30
N ALA A 118 16.76 10.18 -31.02
CA ALA A 118 15.46 10.68 -30.55
C ALA A 118 15.39 12.22 -30.56
N ARG A 119 16.53 12.91 -30.41
CA ARG A 119 16.61 14.37 -30.49
C ARG A 119 16.56 14.85 -31.95
N THR A 120 17.27 14.18 -32.86
CA THR A 120 17.27 14.55 -34.30
C THR A 120 15.96 14.25 -35.03
N ARG A 121 15.11 13.33 -34.55
CA ARG A 121 13.76 13.12 -35.11
C ARG A 121 12.74 14.16 -34.61
N LYS A 122 12.93 14.71 -33.42
CA LYS A 122 12.07 15.76 -32.85
C LYS A 122 12.35 17.14 -33.45
N ASP A 123 13.58 17.38 -33.88
CA ASP A 123 14.02 18.63 -34.52
C ASP A 123 13.85 18.63 -36.06
N ARG A 124 13.13 17.66 -36.65
CA ARG A 124 12.80 17.68 -38.08
C ARG A 124 11.43 18.35 -38.28
N PRO A 125 11.39 19.64 -38.66
CA PRO A 125 10.14 20.24 -39.13
C PRO A 125 9.64 19.46 -40.35
N GLU A 126 8.32 19.41 -40.50
CA GLU A 126 7.58 18.62 -41.49
C GLU A 126 7.75 19.11 -42.94
N GLU A 127 8.98 19.28 -43.42
CA GLU A 127 9.27 19.81 -44.77
C GLU A 127 9.35 18.73 -45.85
N GLN A 128 8.51 17.69 -45.76
CA GLN A 128 8.36 16.72 -46.87
C GLN A 128 6.89 16.44 -47.16
N GLN A 129 6.08 17.50 -47.30
CA GLN A 129 4.83 17.50 -48.06
C GLN A 129 4.64 18.81 -48.82
N GLU A 130 5.68 19.32 -49.47
CA GLU A 130 5.55 20.32 -50.54
C GLU A 130 6.85 20.30 -51.35
N GLU A 131 6.93 19.43 -52.37
CA GLU A 131 7.45 19.77 -53.71
C GLU A 131 7.56 18.49 -54.58
N LYS A 132 6.72 18.51 -55.63
CA LYS A 132 6.54 17.59 -56.77
C LYS A 132 5.64 16.37 -56.63
#